data_AF-A0A7J8EZI2-F1
#
_entry.id   AF-A0A7J8EZI2-F1
#
_cell.length_a   1.000
_cell.length_b   1.000
_cell.length_c   1.000
_cell.angle_alpha   90.00
_cell.angle_beta   90.00
_cell.angle_gamma   90.00
#
_symmetry.space_group_name_H-M   'P 1'
#
loop_
_entity.id
_entity.type
_entity.pdbx_description
1 polymer ?
#
loop_
_entity_poly.entity_id
_entity_poly.type
_entity_poly.pdbx_seq_one_letter_code
_entity_poly.pdbx_strand_id
1 'polypeptide(L)'
;MASLLHQAKKEKCFERKRTKFIACDFLTEWLYNQNPKRKGEPFTEFFSIPFVEQWLKQHPRPPIPLSLLLTEEEAALYIQAFWRGYLVRCDPEVQELRRWQKKLREDKHIRERVKVFWARQEQKVKCTMEEEEAEAETPAL
;
A
#
# COMPACT_ATOMS: atom_id res chain seq x y z
N MET A 1 -36.27 2.35 -3.52
CA MET A 1 -35.39 2.10 -4.69
C MET A 1 -35.05 3.36 -5.49
N ALA A 2 -36.00 4.25 -5.80
CA ALA A 2 -35.71 5.49 -6.54
C ALA A 2 -34.58 6.35 -5.92
N SER A 3 -34.56 6.48 -4.58
CA SER A 3 -33.52 7.23 -3.87
C SER A 3 -32.12 6.66 -4.05
N LEU A 4 -31.98 5.32 -4.08
CA LEU A 4 -30.69 4.66 -4.33
C LEU A 4 -30.19 4.99 -5.74
N LEU A 5 -31.07 4.88 -6.75
CA LEU A 5 -30.70 5.16 -8.14
C LEU A 5 -30.31 6.62 -8.34
N HIS A 6 -31.01 7.55 -7.67
CA HIS A 6 -30.67 8.96 -7.71
C HIS A 6 -29.29 9.23 -7.10
N GLN A 7 -28.99 8.62 -5.94
CA GLN A 7 -27.68 8.74 -5.30
C GLN A 7 -26.57 8.10 -6.15
N ALA A 8 -26.82 6.92 -6.72
CA ALA A 8 -25.88 6.25 -7.62
C ALA A 8 -25.56 7.11 -8.86
N LYS A 9 -26.56 7.82 -9.40
CA LYS A 9 -26.35 8.78 -10.49
C LYS A 9 -25.48 9.95 -10.04
N LYS A 10 -25.74 10.54 -8.86
CA LYS A 10 -24.95 11.65 -8.30
C LYS A 10 -23.48 11.27 -8.09
N GLU A 11 -23.23 10.06 -7.61
CA GLU A 11 -21.88 9.50 -7.41
C GLU A 11 -21.25 8.97 -8.72
N LYS A 12 -21.86 9.23 -9.88
CA LYS A 12 -21.38 8.80 -11.21
C LYS A 12 -21.13 7.29 -11.33
N CYS A 13 -21.90 6.48 -10.60
CA CYS A 13 -21.76 5.01 -10.61
C CYS A 13 -22.09 4.38 -11.97
N PHE A 14 -22.88 5.06 -12.80
CA PHE A 14 -23.22 4.59 -14.15
C PHE A 14 -22.18 4.97 -15.20
N GLU A 15 -21.30 5.92 -14.89
CA GLU A 15 -20.24 6.40 -15.80
C GLU A 15 -18.90 5.72 -15.48
N ARG A 16 -18.64 5.44 -14.21
CA ARG A 16 -17.36 4.90 -13.72
C ARG A 16 -17.47 3.41 -13.39
N LYS A 17 -16.46 2.63 -13.80
CA LYS A 17 -16.38 1.18 -13.47
C LYS A 17 -16.17 0.91 -11.98
N ARG A 18 -15.57 1.84 -11.25
CA ARG A 18 -15.32 1.73 -9.80
C ARG A 18 -15.70 3.04 -9.13
N THR A 19 -16.39 2.95 -8.00
CA THR A 19 -16.81 4.09 -7.19
C THR A 19 -16.60 3.81 -5.71
N LYS A 20 -16.53 4.88 -4.91
CA LYS A 20 -16.54 4.79 -3.44
C LYS A 20 -17.91 4.45 -2.87
N PHE A 21 -18.96 4.63 -3.65
CA PHE A 21 -20.34 4.45 -3.23
C PHE A 21 -20.68 2.96 -3.09
N ILE A 22 -21.06 2.54 -1.88
CA ILE A 22 -21.48 1.18 -1.58
C ILE A 22 -23.01 1.16 -1.48
N ALA A 23 -23.66 0.57 -2.48
CA ALA A 23 -25.13 0.54 -2.55
C ALA A 23 -25.77 -0.18 -1.36
N CYS A 24 -25.14 -1.25 -0.87
CA CYS A 24 -25.64 -1.98 0.30
C CYS A 24 -25.64 -1.11 1.57
N ASP A 25 -24.58 -0.32 1.80
CA ASP A 25 -24.49 0.56 2.97
C ASP A 25 -25.60 1.62 2.94
N PHE A 26 -25.79 2.25 1.78
CA PHE A 26 -26.87 3.21 1.57
C PHE A 26 -28.24 2.57 1.82
N LEU A 27 -28.48 1.37 1.29
CA LEU A 27 -29.75 0.67 1.50
C LEU A 27 -29.98 0.34 2.97
N THR A 28 -28.95 -0.13 3.67
CA THR A 28 -29.03 -0.42 5.10
C THR A 28 -29.38 0.84 5.89
N GLU A 29 -28.68 1.95 5.67
CA GLU A 29 -28.96 3.23 6.32
C GLU A 29 -30.37 3.75 5.99
N TRP A 30 -30.74 3.72 4.72
CA TRP A 30 -32.03 4.21 4.27
C TRP A 30 -33.18 3.38 4.86
N LEU A 31 -33.10 2.04 4.80
CA LEU A 31 -34.12 1.16 5.36
C LEU A 31 -34.21 1.28 6.89
N TYR A 32 -33.08 1.44 7.57
CA TYR A 32 -33.04 1.60 9.01
C TYR A 32 -33.72 2.90 9.47
N ASN A 33 -33.51 4.00 8.75
CA ASN A 33 -34.13 5.29 9.08
C ASN A 33 -35.59 5.41 8.59
N GLN A 34 -35.98 4.69 7.55
CA GLN A 34 -37.37 4.66 7.06
C GLN A 34 -38.23 3.62 7.77
N ASN A 35 -37.72 2.95 8.80
CA ASN A 35 -38.45 1.94 9.53
C ASN A 35 -39.65 2.56 10.28
N PRO A 36 -40.89 2.10 10.03
CA PRO A 36 -42.08 2.62 10.72
C PRO A 36 -42.03 2.49 12.24
N LYS A 37 -41.24 1.55 12.76
CA LYS A 37 -41.04 1.34 14.21
C LYS A 37 -40.18 2.42 14.87
N ARG A 38 -39.42 3.19 14.09
CA ARG A 38 -38.52 4.25 14.54
C ARG A 38 -39.08 5.66 14.27
N LYS A 39 -40.40 5.80 14.11
CA LYS A 39 -41.04 7.09 13.85
C LYS A 39 -40.72 8.08 14.98
N GLY A 40 -40.14 9.23 14.62
CA GLY A 40 -39.77 10.29 15.56
C GLY A 40 -38.36 10.18 16.13
N GLU A 41 -37.63 9.10 15.83
CA GLU A 41 -36.21 9.01 16.17
C GLU A 41 -35.35 9.89 15.24
N PRO A 42 -34.20 10.39 15.73
CA PRO A 42 -33.27 11.14 14.90
C PRO A 42 -32.65 10.23 13.83
N PHE A 43 -32.21 10.87 12.74
CA PHE A 43 -31.45 10.21 11.70
C PHE A 43 -30.19 9.57 12.27
N THR A 44 -29.93 8.32 11.89
CA THR A 44 -28.75 7.56 12.31
C THR A 44 -27.91 7.22 11.08
N GLU A 45 -26.67 7.69 11.06
CA GLU A 45 -25.70 7.36 10.00
C GLU A 45 -25.31 5.88 10.02
N PHE A 46 -24.97 5.33 8.86
CA PHE A 46 -24.66 3.92 8.64
C PHE A 46 -23.74 3.30 9.70
N PHE A 47 -22.60 3.93 9.98
CA PHE A 47 -21.60 3.41 10.94
C PHE A 47 -22.06 3.49 12.40
N SER A 48 -23.09 4.28 12.69
CA SER A 48 -23.68 4.45 14.03
C SER A 48 -24.87 3.52 14.27
N ILE A 49 -25.27 2.73 13.27
CA ILE A 49 -26.38 1.78 13.42
C ILE A 49 -25.91 0.63 14.34
N PRO A 50 -26.64 0.29 15.43
CA PRO A 50 -26.13 -0.61 16.47
C PRO A 50 -25.65 -1.98 15.97
N PHE A 51 -26.43 -2.63 15.10
CA PHE A 51 -26.03 -3.94 14.58
C PHE A 51 -24.89 -3.85 13.56
N VAL A 52 -24.79 -2.73 12.82
CA VAL A 52 -23.69 -2.48 11.87
C VAL A 52 -22.40 -2.24 12.65
N GLU A 53 -22.44 -1.39 13.66
CA GLU A 53 -21.28 -1.09 14.52
C GLU A 53 -20.76 -2.37 15.18
N GLN A 54 -21.65 -3.17 15.77
CA GLN A 54 -21.28 -4.43 16.41
C GLN A 54 -20.69 -5.44 15.41
N TRP A 55 -21.26 -5.52 14.21
CA TRP A 55 -20.73 -6.38 13.14
C TRP A 55 -19.33 -5.94 12.69
N LEU A 56 -19.12 -4.64 12.47
CA LEU A 56 -17.84 -4.10 12.01
C LEU A 56 -16.72 -4.23 13.04
N LYS A 57 -17.06 -4.27 14.34
CA LYS A 57 -16.09 -4.57 15.41
C LYS A 57 -15.51 -5.98 15.28
N GLN A 58 -16.33 -6.96 14.90
CA GLN A 58 -15.91 -8.35 14.73
C GLN A 58 -15.33 -8.60 13.32
N HIS A 59 -15.80 -7.83 12.33
CA HIS A 59 -15.45 -7.97 10.92
C HIS A 59 -15.03 -6.62 10.33
N PRO A 60 -13.80 -6.14 10.64
CA PRO A 60 -13.32 -4.87 10.12
C PRO A 60 -13.20 -4.93 8.60
N ARG A 61 -13.66 -3.87 7.93
CA ARG A 61 -13.58 -3.77 6.47
C ARG A 61 -12.15 -3.45 6.01
N PRO A 62 -11.73 -3.96 4.85
CA PRO A 62 -10.46 -3.55 4.25
C PRO A 62 -10.50 -2.04 3.91
N PRO A 63 -9.35 -1.35 3.96
CA PRO A 63 -9.28 0.07 3.65
C PRO A 63 -9.67 0.32 2.20
N ILE A 64 -10.44 1.39 1.98
CA ILE A 64 -10.84 1.81 0.63
C ILE A 64 -9.61 2.37 -0.09
N PRO A 65 -9.34 1.95 -1.34
CA PRO A 65 -8.24 2.50 -2.13
C PRO A 65 -8.30 4.03 -2.21
N LEU A 66 -7.16 4.69 -1.99
CA LEU A 66 -7.06 6.15 -1.97
C LEU A 66 -7.56 6.78 -3.29
N SER A 67 -7.33 6.10 -4.42
CA SER A 67 -7.81 6.54 -5.74
C SER A 67 -9.33 6.67 -5.87
N LEU A 68 -10.10 6.00 -5.00
CA LEU A 68 -11.56 6.13 -4.94
C LEU A 68 -12.02 7.20 -3.96
N LEU A 69 -11.18 7.55 -2.99
CA LEU A 69 -11.48 8.51 -1.94
C LEU A 69 -11.19 9.95 -2.36
N LEU A 70 -10.08 10.16 -3.08
CA LEU A 70 -9.63 11.49 -3.48
C LEU A 70 -10.61 12.17 -4.43
N THR A 71 -10.80 13.47 -4.24
CA THR A 71 -11.43 14.30 -5.28
C THR A 71 -10.48 14.50 -6.45
N GLU A 72 -11.01 15.00 -7.57
CA GLU A 72 -10.20 15.29 -8.75
C GLU A 72 -9.15 16.37 -8.46
N GLU A 73 -9.51 17.37 -7.66
CA GLU A 73 -8.62 18.45 -7.23
C GLU A 73 -7.51 17.95 -6.31
N GLU A 74 -7.86 17.14 -5.30
CA GLU A 74 -6.87 16.56 -4.39
C GLU A 74 -5.91 15.65 -5.16
N ALA A 75 -6.43 14.77 -6.02
CA ALA A 75 -5.62 13.90 -6.85
C ALA A 75 -4.67 14.70 -7.75
N ALA A 76 -5.14 15.81 -8.35
CA ALA A 76 -4.31 16.70 -9.15
C ALA A 76 -3.18 17.31 -8.32
N LEU A 77 -3.43 17.77 -7.10
CA LEU A 77 -2.40 18.30 -6.21
C LEU A 77 -1.33 17.26 -5.90
N TYR A 78 -1.73 16.02 -5.58
CA TYR A 78 -0.78 14.92 -5.36
C TYR A 78 0.07 14.66 -6.60
N ILE A 79 -0.55 14.48 -7.77
CA ILE A 79 0.15 14.20 -9.02
C ILE A 79 1.15 15.32 -9.33
N GLN A 80 0.73 16.58 -9.22
CA GLN A 80 1.60 17.72 -9.48
C GLN A 80 2.76 17.81 -8.47
N ALA A 81 2.53 17.54 -7.19
CA ALA A 81 3.58 17.52 -6.18
C ALA A 81 4.61 16.41 -6.48
N PHE A 82 4.16 15.21 -6.82
CA PHE A 82 5.03 14.11 -7.24
C PHE A 82 5.85 14.47 -8.47
N TRP A 83 5.21 15.10 -9.47
CA TRP A 83 5.89 15.55 -10.69
C TRP A 83 6.96 16.60 -10.42
N ARG A 84 6.64 17.64 -9.65
CA ARG A 84 7.63 18.67 -9.24
C ARG A 84 8.81 18.03 -8.51
N GLY A 85 8.53 17.11 -7.58
CA GLY A 85 9.59 16.36 -6.89
C GLY A 85 10.40 15.45 -7.83
N TYR A 86 9.77 14.87 -8.85
CA TYR A 86 10.46 14.09 -9.88
C TYR A 86 11.40 14.98 -10.70
N LEU A 87 10.95 16.15 -11.15
CA LEU A 87 11.79 17.11 -11.88
C LEU A 87 13.05 17.50 -11.09
N VAL A 88 12.90 17.82 -9.80
CA VAL A 88 14.04 18.11 -8.92
C VAL A 88 14.99 16.91 -8.82
N ARG A 89 14.46 15.68 -8.82
CA ARG A 89 15.31 14.47 -8.84
C ARG A 89 15.96 14.24 -10.20
N CYS A 90 15.43 14.77 -11.29
CA CYS A 90 16.06 14.68 -12.61
C CYS A 90 17.19 15.71 -12.78
N ASP A 91 17.24 16.75 -11.95
CA ASP A 91 18.27 17.77 -11.99
C ASP A 91 19.68 17.13 -11.86
N PRO A 92 20.60 17.40 -12.83
CA PRO A 92 21.95 16.84 -12.83
C PRO A 92 22.74 17.12 -11.55
N GLU A 93 22.62 18.32 -10.99
CA GLU A 93 23.35 18.72 -9.78
C GLU A 93 22.85 17.94 -8.56
N VAL A 94 21.52 17.78 -8.45
CA VAL A 94 20.89 16.97 -7.40
C VAL A 94 21.27 15.49 -7.54
N GLN A 95 21.34 14.97 -8.76
CA GLN A 95 21.79 13.61 -9.03
C GLN A 95 23.26 13.39 -8.69
N GLU A 96 24.12 14.35 -9.01
CA GLU A 96 25.53 14.32 -8.64
C GLU A 96 25.70 14.29 -7.12
N LEU A 97 25.02 15.18 -6.39
CA LEU A 97 25.02 15.19 -4.94
C LEU A 97 24.57 13.85 -4.35
N ARG A 98 23.52 13.23 -4.90
CA ARG A 98 23.03 11.91 -4.47
C ARG A 98 24.07 10.82 -4.69
N ARG A 99 24.75 10.81 -5.84
CA ARG A 99 25.84 9.86 -6.14
C ARG A 99 27.01 10.06 -5.19
N TRP A 100 27.41 11.30 -4.95
CA TRP A 100 28.48 11.63 -4.01
C TRP A 100 28.16 11.18 -2.58
N GLN A 101 26.95 11.47 -2.08
CA GLN A 101 26.51 11.01 -0.76
C GLN A 101 26.45 9.49 -0.65
N LYS A 102 26.07 8.79 -1.74
CA LYS A 102 26.10 7.32 -1.80
C LYS A 102 27.53 6.81 -1.65
N LYS A 103 28.48 7.38 -2.42
CA LYS A 103 29.89 7.02 -2.35
C LYS A 103 30.46 7.21 -0.94
N LEU A 104 30.17 8.33 -0.29
CA LEU A 104 30.61 8.56 1.10
C LEU A 104 30.11 7.49 2.09
N ARG A 105 28.85 7.05 1.97
CA ARG A 105 28.31 5.97 2.82
C ARG A 105 29.01 4.64 2.56
N GLU A 106 29.33 4.36 1.30
CA GLU A 106 30.06 3.14 0.91
C GLU A 106 31.51 3.17 1.41
N ASP A 107 32.17 4.33 1.31
CA ASP A 107 33.54 4.54 1.76
C ASP A 107 33.66 4.48 3.29
N LYS A 108 32.66 4.97 4.03
CA LYS A 108 32.65 4.96 5.51
C LYS A 108 32.81 3.57 6.11
N HIS A 109 32.24 2.55 5.46
CA HIS A 109 32.28 1.15 5.92
C HIS A 109 33.20 0.27 5.07
N ILE A 110 34.13 0.86 4.31
CA ILE A 110 34.97 0.10 3.38
C ILE A 110 35.80 -0.98 4.09
N ARG A 111 36.35 -0.67 5.27
CA ARG A 111 37.17 -1.61 6.06
C ARG A 111 36.35 -2.82 6.53
N GLU A 112 35.11 -2.59 6.97
CA GLU A 112 34.20 -3.65 7.42
C GLU A 112 33.74 -4.49 6.23
N ARG A 113 33.42 -3.87 5.09
CA ARG A 113 33.05 -4.58 3.86
C ARG A 113 34.18 -5.44 3.31
N VAL A 114 35.42 -4.94 3.33
CA VAL A 114 36.61 -5.70 2.92
C VAL A 114 36.85 -6.88 3.85
N LYS A 115 36.71 -6.70 5.17
CA LYS A 115 36.79 -7.81 6.14
C LYS A 115 35.74 -8.89 5.85
N VAL A 116 34.47 -8.51 5.66
CA VAL A 116 33.38 -9.45 5.33
C VAL A 116 33.63 -10.15 3.99
N PHE A 117 34.17 -9.43 3.01
CA PHE A 117 34.51 -10.01 1.70
C PHE A 117 35.57 -11.10 1.82
N TRP A 118 36.69 -10.83 2.51
CA TRP A 118 37.75 -11.81 2.69
C TRP A 118 37.29 -13.01 3.53
N ALA A 119 36.52 -12.79 4.59
CA ALA A 119 35.93 -13.88 5.38
C ALA A 119 35.05 -14.81 4.53
N ARG A 120 34.30 -14.27 3.56
CA ARG A 120 33.53 -15.08 2.60
C ARG A 120 34.41 -15.83 1.60
N GLN A 121 35.49 -15.22 1.11
CA GLN A 121 36.42 -15.89 0.19
C GLN A 121 37.13 -17.06 0.87
N GLU A 122 37.60 -16.85 2.12
CA GLU A 122 38.23 -17.91 2.92
C GLU A 122 37.26 -19.08 3.18
N GLN A 123 36.00 -18.79 3.53
CA GLN A 123 34.96 -19.83 3.66
C GLN A 123 34.71 -20.58 2.35
N LYS A 124 34.65 -19.87 1.22
CA LYS A 124 34.41 -20.50 -0.07
C LYS A 124 35.53 -21.47 -0.43
N VAL A 125 36.79 -21.05 -0.29
CA VAL A 125 37.96 -21.90 -0.54
C VAL A 125 37.94 -23.12 0.41
N LYS A 126 37.60 -22.91 1.68
CA LYS A 126 37.51 -23.99 2.65
C LYS A 126 36.45 -25.04 2.26
N CYS A 127 35.26 -24.62 1.86
CA CYS A 127 34.22 -25.55 1.39
C CYS A 127 34.63 -26.28 0.11
N THR A 128 35.27 -25.62 -0.86
CA THR A 128 35.73 -26.29 -2.09
C THR A 128 36.80 -27.33 -1.81
N MET A 129 37.72 -27.07 -0.87
CA MET A 129 38.70 -28.05 -0.44
C MET A 129 38.06 -29.25 0.28
N GLU A 130 37.08 -29.01 1.15
CA GLU A 130 36.32 -30.07 1.84
C GLU A 130 35.49 -30.92 0.84
N GLU A 131 35.00 -30.33 -0.24
CA GLU A 131 34.31 -31.03 -1.34
C GLU A 131 35.28 -31.90 -2.18
N GLU A 132 36.46 -31.39 -2.53
CA GLU A 132 37.49 -32.13 -3.26
C GLU A 132 38.10 -33.28 -2.44
N GLU A 133 38.27 -33.09 -1.12
CA GLU A 133 38.76 -34.12 -0.20
C GLU A 133 37.73 -35.24 0.00
N ALA A 134 36.44 -34.91 0.08
CA ALA A 134 35.35 -35.89 0.12
C ALA A 134 35.19 -36.69 -1.18
N GLU A 135 35.46 -36.08 -2.34
CA GLU A 135 35.41 -36.75 -3.64
C GLU A 135 36.62 -37.69 -3.86
N ALA A 136 37.78 -37.35 -3.29
CA ALA A 136 38.97 -38.19 -3.29
C ALA A 136 38.87 -39.40 -2.34
N GLU A 137 38.10 -39.30 -1.25
CA GLU A 137 37.89 -40.39 -0.29
C GLU A 137 36.78 -41.38 -0.70
N THR A 138 35.96 -41.07 -1.71
CA THR A 138 35.03 -42.05 -2.32
C THR A 138 35.72 -42.82 -3.45
N PRO A 139 36.12 -44.10 -3.28
CA PRO A 139 36.66 -44.88 -4.37
C PRO A 139 35.53 -45.24 -5.33
N ALA A 140 35.78 -45.08 -6.65
CA ALA A 140 34.90 -45.58 -7.68
C ALA A 140 34.68 -47.10 -7.51
N LEU A 141 33.40 -47.49 -7.43
CA LEU A 141 32.93 -48.88 -7.38
C LEU A 141 33.50 -49.74 -8.52
#